data_AF-A0A8S3G103-F1
#
_entry.id   AF-A0A8S3G103-F1
#
_cell.length_a   1.000
_cell.length_b   1.000
_cell.length_c   1.000
_cell.angle_alpha   90.00
_cell.angle_beta   90.00
_cell.angle_gamma   90.00
#
_symmetry.space_group_name_H-M   'P 1'
#
loop_
_entity.id
_entity.type
_entity.pdbx_description
1 polymer ?
#
loop_
_entity_poly.entity_id
_entity_poly.type
_entity_poly.pdbx_seq_one_letter_code
_entity_poly.pdbx_strand_id
1 'polypeptide(L)'
;IFIDTVPFETLLRIWDCFLLEGSKVLFRFALSILIINRESILTKSDTISMMKQIKDSTKNLIDVENLFKIAFEDLKPFCHRKDISIKQAYWTKMLTDKVLKRRLSKEGFSKRDFVFEEINSSSSSSSTTTTLDCAVVLPGNLVWIAFGSQYSLHIFEVNVERGIMMNIEVT
;
A
#
# COMPACT_ATOMS: atom_id res chain seq x y z
N ILE A 1 19.27 9.29 -15.84
CA ILE A 1 17.85 9.66 -16.07
C ILE A 1 17.75 10.21 -17.49
N PHE A 2 16.79 9.75 -18.31
CA PHE A 2 16.59 10.09 -19.73
C PHE A 2 17.66 9.63 -20.76
N ILE A 3 18.72 8.94 -20.32
CA ILE A 3 19.90 8.64 -21.16
C ILE A 3 19.60 7.78 -22.40
N ASP A 4 18.64 6.86 -22.30
CA ASP A 4 18.26 5.96 -23.40
C ASP A 4 17.10 6.49 -24.25
N THR A 5 16.57 7.66 -23.90
CA THR A 5 15.33 8.17 -24.48
C THR A 5 15.52 9.38 -25.37
N VAL A 6 16.42 10.30 -25.05
CA VAL A 6 16.63 11.55 -25.80
C VAL A 6 18.05 11.63 -26.36
N PRO A 7 18.28 12.38 -27.46
CA PRO A 7 19.61 12.65 -27.97
C PRO A 7 20.54 13.25 -26.90
N PHE A 8 21.84 12.96 -27.00
CA PHE A 8 22.84 13.36 -26.00
C PHE A 8 22.91 14.87 -25.77
N GLU A 9 22.78 15.67 -26.83
CA GLU A 9 22.78 17.13 -26.71
C GLU A 9 21.60 17.66 -25.88
N THR A 10 20.39 17.13 -26.13
CA THR A 10 19.19 17.46 -25.36
C THR A 10 19.32 16.99 -23.92
N LEU A 11 19.91 15.80 -23.72
CA LEU A 11 20.15 15.24 -22.39
C LEU A 11 21.01 16.18 -21.54
N LEU A 12 22.11 16.69 -22.08
CA LEU A 12 23.01 17.60 -21.37
C LEU A 12 22.29 18.88 -20.95
N ARG A 13 21.50 19.50 -21.84
CA ARG A 13 20.74 20.71 -21.49
C ARG A 13 19.69 20.46 -20.40
N ILE A 14 19.00 19.31 -20.44
CA ILE A 14 18.07 18.92 -19.37
C ILE A 14 18.82 18.73 -18.05
N TRP A 15 20.03 18.16 -18.11
CA TRP A 15 20.87 17.94 -16.93
C TRP A 15 21.39 19.24 -16.33
N ASP A 16 21.78 20.22 -17.15
CA ASP A 16 22.18 21.55 -16.66
C ASP A 16 21.04 22.20 -15.86
N CYS A 17 19.81 22.16 -16.39
CA CYS A 17 18.64 22.64 -15.66
C CYS A 17 18.35 21.82 -14.39
N PHE A 18 18.48 20.49 -14.46
CA PHE A 18 18.26 19.60 -13.32
C PHE A 18 19.26 19.86 -12.19
N LEU A 19 20.54 20.10 -12.50
CA LEU A 19 21.56 20.41 -11.50
C LEU A 19 21.32 21.78 -10.84
N LEU A 20 20.77 22.75 -11.58
CA LEU A 20 20.46 24.08 -11.06
C LEU A 20 19.17 24.11 -10.21
N GLU A 21 18.07 23.60 -10.74
CA GLU A 21 16.73 23.73 -10.13
C GLU A 21 16.28 22.48 -9.34
N GLY A 22 16.92 21.33 -9.55
CA GLY A 22 16.64 20.05 -8.90
C GLY A 22 15.63 19.16 -9.63
N SER A 23 15.13 18.15 -8.91
CA SER A 23 14.32 17.05 -9.47
C SER A 23 12.98 17.44 -10.10
N LYS A 24 12.43 18.61 -9.77
CA LYS A 24 11.19 19.12 -10.40
C LYS A 24 11.33 19.31 -11.91
N VAL A 25 12.55 19.58 -12.40
CA VAL A 25 12.85 19.78 -13.81
C VAL A 25 12.58 18.51 -14.62
N LEU A 26 12.88 17.34 -14.07
CA LEU A 26 12.65 16.07 -14.75
C LEU A 26 11.15 15.84 -15.02
N PHE A 27 10.30 16.22 -14.06
CA PHE A 27 8.86 16.14 -14.23
C PHE A 27 8.34 17.17 -15.23
N ARG A 28 8.89 18.39 -15.25
CA ARG A 28 8.55 19.41 -16.27
C ARG A 28 8.81 18.87 -17.67
N PHE A 29 10.03 18.39 -17.93
CA PHE A 29 10.39 17.89 -19.25
C PHE A 29 9.61 16.63 -19.64
N ALA A 30 9.37 15.71 -18.71
CA ALA A 30 8.51 14.55 -18.96
C ALA A 30 7.11 14.98 -19.42
N LEU A 31 6.53 15.98 -18.77
CA LEU A 31 5.20 16.48 -19.10
C LEU A 31 5.20 17.25 -20.43
N SER A 32 6.21 18.07 -20.71
CA SER A 32 6.35 18.74 -22.00
C SER A 32 6.41 17.75 -23.16
N ILE A 33 7.17 16.66 -23.02
CA ILE A 33 7.24 15.59 -24.02
C ILE A 33 5.86 14.97 -24.27
N LEU A 34 5.08 14.76 -23.21
CA LEU A 34 3.72 14.23 -23.32
C LEU A 34 2.77 15.22 -24.00
N ILE A 35 2.90 16.51 -23.71
CA ILE A 35 2.09 17.58 -24.31
C ILE A 35 2.36 17.69 -25.81
N ILE A 36 3.64 17.69 -26.22
CA ILE A 36 4.04 17.72 -27.64
C ILE A 36 3.42 16.55 -28.40
N ASN A 37 3.39 15.36 -27.80
CA ASN A 37 2.89 14.15 -28.43
C ASN A 37 1.40 13.89 -28.19
N ARG A 38 0.67 14.81 -27.55
CA ARG A 38 -0.68 14.59 -27.04
C ARG A 38 -1.64 14.08 -28.11
N GLU A 39 -1.70 14.73 -29.27
CA GLU A 39 -2.62 14.35 -30.34
C GLU A 39 -2.32 12.96 -30.89
N SER A 40 -1.05 12.65 -31.08
CA SER A 40 -0.63 11.34 -31.56
C SER A 40 -0.87 10.25 -30.50
N ILE A 41 -0.76 10.55 -29.20
CA ILE A 41 -1.10 9.59 -28.14
C ILE A 41 -2.61 9.35 -28.10
N LEU A 42 -3.42 10.41 -28.21
CA LEU A 42 -4.88 10.32 -28.14
C LEU A 42 -5.51 9.57 -29.32
N THR A 43 -4.84 9.51 -30.46
CA THR A 43 -5.30 8.73 -31.63
C THR A 43 -5.11 7.23 -31.46
N LYS A 44 -4.36 6.78 -30.44
CA LYS A 44 -4.08 5.36 -30.20
C LYS A 44 -4.99 4.79 -29.11
N SER A 45 -5.60 3.64 -29.39
CA SER A 45 -6.44 2.90 -28.43
C SER A 45 -5.64 1.96 -27.53
N ASP A 46 -4.49 1.45 -27.99
CA ASP A 46 -3.70 0.46 -27.28
C ASP A 46 -2.52 1.06 -26.49
N THR A 47 -2.35 0.58 -25.26
CA THR A 47 -1.30 1.00 -24.32
C THR A 47 0.10 0.71 -24.83
N ILE A 48 0.31 -0.42 -25.51
CA ILE A 48 1.63 -0.78 -26.05
C ILE A 48 1.99 0.17 -27.18
N SER A 49 1.04 0.44 -28.08
CA SER A 49 1.22 1.38 -29.19
C SER A 49 1.46 2.82 -28.72
N MET A 50 0.75 3.26 -27.66
CA MET A 50 0.98 4.57 -27.01
C MET A 50 2.41 4.67 -26.46
N MET A 51 2.83 3.66 -25.69
CA MET A 51 4.17 3.65 -25.07
C MET A 51 5.29 3.63 -26.11
N LYS A 52 5.12 2.84 -27.19
CA LYS A 52 6.07 2.80 -28.30
C LYS A 52 6.20 4.17 -28.96
N GLN A 53 5.08 4.85 -29.19
CA GLN A 53 5.09 6.19 -29.78
C GLN A 53 5.87 7.18 -28.92
N ILE A 54 5.59 7.22 -27.62
CA ILE A 54 6.23 8.17 -26.71
C ILE A 54 7.75 7.97 -26.78
N LYS A 55 8.20 6.71 -26.78
CA LYS A 55 9.63 6.35 -26.93
C LYS A 55 10.21 6.78 -28.28
N ASP A 56 9.50 6.52 -29.37
CA ASP A 56 9.98 6.87 -30.72
C ASP A 56 10.05 8.40 -30.90
N SER A 57 9.07 9.13 -30.36
CA SER A 57 9.05 10.61 -30.36
C SER A 57 10.15 11.23 -29.51
N THR A 58 10.57 10.58 -28.41
CA THR A 58 11.67 11.10 -27.59
C THR A 58 13.03 10.93 -28.25
N LYS A 59 13.23 9.83 -29.00
CA LYS A 59 14.47 9.57 -29.72
C LYS A 59 14.68 10.55 -30.88
N ASN A 60 13.61 10.93 -31.55
CA ASN A 60 13.61 11.86 -32.68
C ASN A 60 13.25 13.29 -32.24
N LEU A 61 13.64 13.70 -31.04
CA LEU A 61 13.34 15.05 -30.55
C LEU A 61 14.21 16.09 -31.29
N ILE A 62 13.72 16.54 -32.44
CA ILE A 62 14.41 17.51 -33.31
C ILE A 62 14.24 18.94 -32.77
N ASP A 63 13.13 19.23 -32.10
CA ASP A 63 12.80 20.59 -31.65
C ASP A 63 13.00 20.77 -30.14
N VAL A 64 14.27 20.95 -29.76
CA VAL A 64 14.67 21.21 -28.37
C VAL A 64 14.15 22.56 -27.89
N GLU A 65 14.06 23.57 -28.76
CA GLU A 65 13.63 24.92 -28.37
C GLU A 65 12.15 24.93 -27.96
N ASN A 66 11.29 24.28 -28.74
CA ASN A 66 9.88 24.14 -28.39
C ASN A 66 9.69 23.31 -27.10
N LEU A 67 10.51 22.28 -26.88
CA LEU A 67 10.48 21.52 -25.63
C LEU A 67 10.72 22.41 -24.41
N PHE A 68 11.73 23.28 -24.48
CA PHE A 68 12.08 24.20 -23.39
C PHE A 68 11.02 25.27 -23.19
N LYS A 69 10.48 25.82 -24.28
CA LYS A 69 9.37 26.77 -24.24
C LYS A 69 8.18 26.19 -23.47
N ILE A 70 7.72 25.00 -23.84
CA ILE A 70 6.60 24.35 -23.15
C ILE A 70 6.96 24.06 -21.68
N ALA A 71 8.19 23.57 -21.41
CA ALA A 71 8.65 23.22 -20.06
C ALA A 71 8.67 24.40 -19.08
N PHE A 72 9.08 25.59 -19.54
CA PHE A 72 9.33 26.74 -18.68
C PHE A 72 8.31 27.86 -18.82
N GLU A 73 7.60 27.98 -19.93
CA GLU A 73 6.60 29.03 -20.16
C GLU A 73 5.19 28.48 -19.99
N ASP A 74 4.79 27.50 -20.79
CA ASP A 74 3.40 27.02 -20.86
C ASP A 74 2.96 26.23 -19.62
N LEU A 75 3.90 25.57 -18.96
CA LEU A 75 3.65 24.75 -17.76
C LEU A 75 3.62 25.53 -16.44
N LYS A 76 3.53 26.87 -16.47
CA LYS A 76 3.45 27.71 -15.25
C LYS A 76 2.00 27.90 -14.80
N PRO A 77 1.68 27.76 -13.49
CA PRO A 77 2.56 27.41 -12.38
C PRO A 77 2.79 25.89 -12.26
N PHE A 78 4.05 25.49 -12.11
CA PHE A 78 4.43 24.10 -11.83
C PHE A 78 4.65 23.91 -10.33
N CYS A 79 4.45 22.69 -9.83
CA CYS A 79 4.59 22.39 -8.40
C CYS A 79 5.94 22.85 -7.83
N HIS A 80 5.90 23.52 -6.68
CA HIS A 80 7.12 23.95 -6.01
C HIS A 80 7.81 22.75 -5.36
N ARG A 81 9.12 22.90 -5.11
CA ARG A 81 9.92 21.90 -4.41
C ARG A 81 9.29 21.49 -3.06
N LYS A 82 8.68 22.44 -2.35
CA LYS A 82 7.98 22.19 -1.08
C LYS A 82 6.81 21.22 -1.27
N ASP A 83 5.98 21.43 -2.30
CA ASP A 83 4.82 20.59 -2.58
C ASP A 83 5.22 19.16 -2.92
N ILE A 84 6.30 19.01 -3.70
CA ILE A 84 6.87 17.71 -4.05
C ILE A 84 7.35 16.99 -2.79
N SER A 85 8.11 17.67 -1.93
CA SER A 85 8.60 17.10 -0.67
C SER A 85 7.46 16.69 0.28
N ILE A 86 6.42 17.52 0.39
CA ILE A 86 5.23 17.23 1.21
C ILE A 86 4.54 15.96 0.71
N LYS A 87 4.30 15.86 -0.61
CA LYS A 87 3.69 14.66 -1.20
C LYS A 87 4.58 13.43 -0.99
N GLN A 88 5.89 13.54 -1.18
CA GLN A 88 6.82 12.42 -0.97
C GLN A 88 6.80 11.94 0.49
N ALA A 89 6.82 12.85 1.46
CA ALA A 89 6.74 12.50 2.88
C ALA A 89 5.42 11.80 3.22
N TYR A 90 4.30 12.31 2.70
CA TYR A 90 2.98 11.70 2.86
C TYR A 90 2.94 10.26 2.33
N TRP A 91 3.37 10.05 1.07
CA TRP A 91 3.34 8.73 0.44
C TRP A 91 4.30 7.75 1.11
N THR A 92 5.48 8.21 1.53
CA THR A 92 6.44 7.38 2.26
C THR A 92 5.85 6.90 3.57
N LYS A 93 5.23 7.81 4.35
CA LYS A 93 4.54 7.46 5.60
C LYS A 93 3.41 6.45 5.37
N MET A 94 2.57 6.68 4.35
CA MET A 94 1.48 5.75 4.04
C MET A 94 2.01 4.34 3.70
N LEU A 95 3.10 4.27 2.92
CA LEU A 95 3.71 2.98 2.56
C LEU A 95 4.29 2.29 3.79
N THR A 96 4.99 3.00 4.68
CA THR A 96 5.53 2.43 5.92
C THR A 96 4.41 1.92 6.83
N ASP A 97 3.31 2.67 6.97
CA ASP A 97 2.17 2.26 7.79
C ASP A 97 1.51 0.98 7.24
N LYS A 98 1.37 0.87 5.92
CA LYS A 98 0.83 -0.34 5.28
C LYS A 98 1.74 -1.56 5.48
N VAL A 99 3.06 -1.37 5.38
CA VAL A 99 4.03 -2.46 5.62
C VAL A 99 4.03 -2.88 7.08
N LEU A 100 4.01 -1.93 8.01
CA LEU A 100 3.93 -2.18 9.45
C LEU A 100 2.67 -2.97 9.80
N LYS A 101 1.50 -2.54 9.28
CA LYS A 101 0.23 -3.23 9.52
C LYS A 101 0.27 -4.68 9.04
N ARG A 102 0.82 -4.94 7.85
CA ARG A 102 1.00 -6.31 7.33
C ARG A 102 1.93 -7.15 8.20
N ARG A 103 3.01 -6.55 8.74
CA ARG A 103 3.95 -7.24 9.64
C ARG A 103 3.28 -7.60 10.97
N LEU A 104 2.58 -6.66 11.60
CA LEU A 104 1.83 -6.89 12.83
C LEU A 104 0.72 -7.93 12.65
N SER A 105 0.02 -7.93 11.51
CA SER A 105 -0.97 -8.97 11.20
C SER A 105 -0.34 -10.36 11.09
N LYS A 106 0.86 -10.48 10.49
CA LYS A 106 1.59 -11.76 10.42
C LYS A 106 2.09 -12.21 11.79
N GLU A 107 2.67 -11.32 12.57
CA GLU A 107 3.15 -11.62 13.93
C GLU A 107 1.98 -11.98 14.85
N GLY A 108 0.84 -11.30 14.73
CA GLY A 108 -0.38 -11.64 15.48
C GLY A 108 -0.93 -13.02 15.10
N PHE A 109 -0.89 -13.41 13.83
CA PHE A 109 -1.28 -14.75 13.38
C PHE A 109 -0.31 -15.80 13.92
N SER A 110 1.00 -15.59 13.76
CA SER A 110 2.04 -16.52 14.25
C SER A 110 2.00 -16.69 15.77
N LYS A 111 1.70 -15.63 16.53
CA LYS A 111 1.50 -15.72 17.99
C LYS A 111 0.25 -16.52 18.36
N ARG A 112 -0.85 -16.36 17.61
CA ARG A 112 -2.07 -17.18 17.84
C ARG A 112 -1.82 -18.63 17.52
N ASP A 113 -1.13 -18.92 16.42
CA ASP A 113 -0.75 -20.29 16.05
C ASP A 113 0.16 -20.90 17.12
N PHE A 114 1.16 -20.16 17.60
CA PHE A 114 2.03 -20.62 18.69
C PHE A 114 1.25 -20.89 19.98
N VAL A 115 0.35 -19.99 20.40
CA VAL A 115 -0.51 -20.21 21.58
C VAL A 115 -1.42 -21.42 21.40
N PHE A 116 -1.99 -21.63 20.21
CA PHE A 116 -2.79 -22.81 19.90
C PHE A 116 -1.98 -24.11 19.94
N GLU A 117 -0.76 -24.09 19.41
CA GLU A 117 0.17 -25.22 19.43
C GLU A 117 0.70 -25.53 20.84
N GLU A 118 0.94 -24.51 21.66
CA GLU A 118 1.30 -24.64 23.07
C GLU A 118 0.15 -25.24 23.91
N ILE A 119 -1.09 -24.85 23.64
CA ILE A 119 -2.30 -25.47 24.23
C ILE A 119 -2.45 -26.94 23.79
N ASN A 120 -2.09 -27.28 22.54
CA ASN A 120 -2.13 -28.66 22.02
C ASN A 120 -0.96 -29.55 22.49
N SER A 121 0.20 -28.96 22.80
CA SER A 121 1.36 -29.70 23.34
C SER A 121 1.25 -29.94 24.85
N SER A 122 0.73 -28.96 25.60
CA SER A 122 0.43 -29.12 27.04
C SER A 122 -0.70 -30.12 27.31
N SER A 123 -1.57 -30.36 26.33
CA SER A 123 -2.58 -31.43 26.37
C SER A 123 -2.03 -32.83 26.09
N SER A 124 -0.79 -32.97 25.60
CA SER A 124 -0.15 -34.28 25.36
C SER A 124 0.79 -34.75 26.49
N SER A 125 1.13 -33.89 27.46
CA SER A 125 1.97 -34.27 28.62
C SER A 125 1.27 -34.20 29.99
N SER A 126 0.02 -33.73 30.06
CA SER A 126 -0.81 -33.83 31.26
C SER A 126 -2.27 -34.10 30.88
N SER A 127 -2.74 -35.28 31.23
CA SER A 127 -4.13 -35.70 31.09
C SER A 127 -5.06 -34.87 31.99
N THR A 128 -5.49 -33.70 31.52
CA THR A 128 -6.77 -33.02 31.82
C THR A 128 -7.00 -31.96 30.73
N THR A 129 -7.41 -32.38 29.53
CA THR A 129 -7.75 -31.45 28.45
C THR A 129 -9.14 -30.88 28.72
N THR A 130 -9.23 -29.62 29.09
CA THR A 130 -10.49 -28.90 29.13
C THR A 130 -10.89 -28.62 27.68
N THR A 131 -11.93 -29.29 27.19
CA THR A 131 -12.39 -29.19 25.80
C THR A 131 -13.61 -28.28 25.73
N LEU A 132 -13.67 -27.50 24.66
CA LEU A 132 -14.83 -26.67 24.34
C LEU A 132 -15.89 -27.62 23.76
N ASP A 133 -16.83 -28.07 24.60
CA ASP A 133 -17.80 -29.09 24.22
C ASP A 133 -18.97 -28.51 23.42
N CYS A 134 -19.46 -27.31 23.77
CA CYS A 134 -20.57 -26.69 23.04
C CYS A 134 -20.66 -25.17 23.23
N ALA A 135 -21.16 -24.50 22.19
CA ALA A 135 -21.55 -23.10 22.23
C ALA A 135 -22.95 -22.96 21.61
N VAL A 136 -23.83 -22.23 22.28
CA VAL A 136 -25.22 -22.01 21.85
C VAL A 136 -25.46 -20.52 21.71
N VAL A 137 -25.94 -20.11 20.54
CA VAL A 137 -26.31 -18.72 20.25
C VAL A 137 -27.81 -18.56 20.53
N LEU A 138 -28.15 -17.66 21.44
CA LEU A 138 -29.52 -17.31 21.80
C LEU A 138 -29.99 -16.08 21.01
N PRO A 139 -31.30 -15.96 20.73
CA PRO A 139 -31.84 -14.74 20.13
C PRO A 139 -31.60 -13.53 21.04
N GLY A 140 -31.04 -12.45 20.48
CA GLY A 140 -30.66 -11.24 21.24
C GLY A 140 -29.16 -11.02 21.43
N ASN A 141 -28.29 -11.60 20.59
CA ASN A 141 -26.83 -11.43 20.64
C ASN A 141 -26.16 -11.93 21.94
N LEU A 142 -26.81 -12.86 22.61
CA LEU A 142 -26.25 -13.59 23.74
C LEU A 142 -25.75 -14.95 23.26
N VAL A 143 -24.55 -15.31 23.70
CA VAL A 143 -23.92 -16.60 23.38
C VAL A 143 -23.56 -17.25 24.69
N TRP A 144 -24.02 -18.47 24.88
CA TRP A 144 -23.60 -19.30 26.00
C TRP A 144 -22.49 -20.23 25.53
N ILE A 145 -21.41 -20.27 26.30
CA ILE A 145 -20.25 -21.10 26.03
C ILE A 145 -20.08 -22.02 27.24
N ALA A 146 -20.19 -23.32 27.01
CA ALA A 146 -19.87 -24.31 28.04
C ALA A 146 -18.48 -24.88 27.75
N PHE A 147 -17.63 -24.84 28.77
CA PHE A 147 -16.27 -25.34 28.71
C PHE A 147 -16.03 -26.24 29.90
N GLY A 148 -15.59 -27.48 29.65
CA GLY A 148 -15.46 -28.47 30.69
C GLY A 148 -14.26 -29.39 30.51
N SER A 149 -13.73 -29.87 31.62
CA SER A 149 -12.83 -31.01 31.70
C SER A 149 -13.61 -32.22 32.22
N GLN A 150 -12.94 -33.37 32.35
CA GLN A 150 -13.53 -34.57 32.96
C GLN A 150 -14.04 -34.36 34.41
N TYR A 151 -13.63 -33.29 35.09
CA TYR A 151 -13.94 -33.06 36.51
C TYR A 151 -14.54 -31.69 36.83
N SER A 152 -14.72 -30.82 35.83
CA SER A 152 -15.27 -29.48 36.04
C SER A 152 -15.99 -28.97 34.80
N LEU A 153 -17.15 -28.36 34.99
CA LEU A 153 -17.90 -27.67 33.94
C LEU A 153 -18.05 -26.20 34.33
N HIS A 154 -17.62 -25.30 33.46
CA HIS A 154 -17.82 -23.87 33.59
C HIS A 154 -18.70 -23.38 32.46
N ILE A 155 -19.72 -22.60 32.80
CA ILE A 155 -20.66 -22.03 31.84
C ILE A 155 -20.45 -20.53 31.84
N PHE A 156 -20.25 -19.96 30.64
CA PHE A 156 -20.09 -18.53 30.45
C PHE A 156 -21.21 -17.99 29.59
N GLU A 157 -21.72 -16.83 29.98
CA GLU A 157 -22.61 -16.03 29.16
C GLU A 157 -21.84 -14.86 28.55
N VAL A 158 -21.85 -14.77 27.23
CA VAL A 158 -21.19 -13.74 26.44
C VAL A 158 -22.26 -12.86 25.79
N ASN A 159 -22.27 -11.59 26.13
CA ASN A 159 -23.07 -10.59 25.43
C ASN A 159 -22.23 -9.98 24.29
N VAL A 160 -22.60 -10.26 23.05
CA VAL A 160 -21.83 -9.88 21.86
C VAL A 160 -21.90 -8.38 21.56
N GLU A 161 -23.00 -7.70 21.93
CA GLU A 161 -23.13 -6.25 21.73
C GLU A 161 -22.25 -5.45 22.70
N ARG A 162 -22.15 -5.93 23.95
CA ARG A 162 -21.38 -5.26 25.01
C ARG A 162 -19.94 -5.78 25.12
N GLY A 163 -19.64 -6.94 24.53
CA GLY A 163 -18.34 -7.60 24.63
C GLY A 163 -17.99 -8.10 26.03
N ILE A 164 -18.99 -8.42 26.85
CA ILE A 164 -18.83 -8.82 28.26
C ILE A 164 -19.06 -10.32 28.38
N MET A 165 -18.18 -11.02 29.10
CA MET A 165 -18.30 -12.43 29.45
C MET A 165 -18.48 -12.57 30.96
N MET A 166 -19.50 -13.31 31.39
CA MET A 166 -19.81 -13.56 32.80
C MET A 166 -19.78 -15.07 33.08
N ASN A 167 -19.17 -15.48 34.20
CA ASN A 167 -19.20 -16.87 34.66
C ASN A 167 -20.50 -17.14 35.40
N ILE A 168 -21.18 -18.22 35.03
CA ILE A 168 -22.39 -18.69 35.70
C ILE A 168 -21.97 -19.84 36.61
N GLU A 169 -21.93 -19.58 37.91
CA GLU A 169 -21.74 -20.61 38.93
C GLU A 169 -23.06 -21.37 39.12
N VAL A 170 -23.09 -22.63 38.70
CA VAL A 170 -24.19 -23.55 38.99
C VAL A 170 -23.81 -24.32 40.25
N THR A 171 -24.49 -24.02 41.37
CA THR A 171 -24.40 -24.76 42.65
C THR A 171 -24.99 -26.15 42.56
#